data_AF-A0A8B6GJ23-F1
#
_entry.id   AF-A0A8B6GJ23-F1
#
_cell.length_a   1.000
_cell.length_b   1.000
_cell.length_c   1.000
_cell.angle_alpha   90.00
_cell.angle_beta   90.00
_cell.angle_gamma   90.00
#
_symmetry.space_group_name_H-M   'P 1'
#
loop_
_entity.id
_entity.type
_entity.pdbx_description
1 polymer ?
#
loop_
_entity_poly.entity_id
_entity_poly.type
_entity_poly.pdbx_seq_one_letter_code
_entity_poly.pdbx_strand_id
1 'polypeptide(L)'
;MTRSSIQVTIFLLAILQIVLGENVCLNVTVLTDISKRGTGCMGTELSEMLCDRQLNEGWYIAQHEGEILRMPTSCPSTLACGTSGGIWLNGEHPTVVNVTVTVNACRRGFPSDANECCAEMIPIQVKNCGNFYAYYLKYTTGCSQAYCFGNHVCPEIIASTTTISSTTTANVFAVQVNKTTLLSTVTTSHGQTIEGDNACMNVTELDDVSKRGTSCLGTELSSMVCDRQLAEGWYVARHAGEFLEMPTTCPSMLSCGTSGGIWLNGNHPKEVYSTVTADTCRRGFPTDVDECCAERIPIQVRNCGSFYAYYLKYTRGCHHGYCFGNHACPQITTSLTTTPATAADTVSNVSRIDPICSSAVSINAISKRGTGCIGSELKKMVCDRRLAKGWYYAEHEGNMKNMATTCPSMMSCGTAGSIWLNGEHPYEVNKTVTIDACRRGFSTDENECCVEKFPIQVRNCGTFYAYYLRYTSTCDQAYCFGSHNCPVPTTQNGAANTTPLRMTPAT
;
A
#
# COMPACT_ATOMS: atom_id res chain seq x y z
N MET A 1 44.52 -26.99 -20.00
CA MET A 1 43.19 -27.58 -19.75
C MET A 1 42.38 -26.80 -18.70
N THR A 2 42.39 -25.45 -18.71
CA THR A 2 41.86 -24.69 -17.56
C THR A 2 40.90 -23.55 -17.90
N ARG A 3 40.79 -23.12 -19.16
CA ARG A 3 39.82 -22.09 -19.59
C ARG A 3 38.48 -22.65 -20.08
N SER A 4 38.53 -23.77 -20.80
CA SER A 4 37.34 -24.42 -21.36
C SER A 4 36.48 -25.09 -20.27
N SER A 5 37.11 -25.71 -19.27
CA SER A 5 36.41 -26.37 -18.15
C SER A 5 35.64 -25.38 -17.25
N ILE A 6 36.13 -24.15 -17.09
CA ILE A 6 35.48 -23.09 -16.29
C ILE A 6 34.28 -22.51 -17.04
N GLN A 7 34.40 -22.28 -18.35
CA GLN A 7 33.25 -21.84 -19.15
C GLN A 7 32.14 -22.89 -19.19
N VAL A 8 32.47 -24.18 -19.29
CA VAL A 8 31.48 -25.26 -19.29
C VAL A 8 30.79 -25.39 -17.92
N THR A 9 31.51 -25.22 -16.81
CA THR A 9 30.90 -25.26 -15.46
C THR A 9 30.02 -24.04 -15.18
N ILE A 10 30.43 -22.83 -15.62
CA ILE A 10 29.59 -21.62 -15.51
C ILE A 10 28.35 -21.76 -16.39
N PHE A 11 28.47 -22.31 -17.59
CA PHE A 11 27.32 -22.55 -18.47
C PHE A 11 26.37 -23.62 -17.90
N LEU A 12 26.90 -24.68 -17.29
CA LEU A 12 26.10 -25.70 -16.60
C LEU A 12 25.44 -25.17 -15.32
N LEU A 13 26.10 -24.30 -14.55
CA LEU A 13 25.53 -23.63 -13.38
C LEU A 13 24.47 -22.60 -13.78
N ALA A 14 24.68 -21.85 -14.87
CA ALA A 14 23.71 -20.94 -15.45
C ALA A 14 22.50 -21.71 -16.01
N ILE A 15 22.72 -22.85 -16.68
CA ILE A 15 21.64 -23.75 -17.10
C ILE A 15 20.93 -24.36 -15.89
N LEU A 16 21.63 -24.71 -14.80
CA LEU A 16 21.01 -25.17 -13.57
C LEU A 16 20.16 -24.07 -12.92
N GLN A 17 20.60 -22.80 -12.97
CA GLN A 17 19.80 -21.64 -12.53
C GLN A 17 18.64 -21.28 -13.48
N ILE A 18 18.77 -21.54 -14.78
CA ILE A 18 17.72 -21.32 -15.79
C ILE A 18 16.68 -22.46 -15.79
N VAL A 19 17.09 -23.70 -15.48
CA VAL A 19 16.22 -24.87 -15.31
C VAL A 19 15.52 -24.85 -13.95
N LEU A 20 16.15 -24.24 -12.93
CA LEU A 20 15.52 -23.88 -11.66
C LEU A 20 14.93 -22.47 -11.74
N GLY A 21 14.01 -22.23 -12.69
CA GLY A 21 13.12 -21.07 -12.57
C GLY A 21 12.51 -21.08 -11.17
N GLU A 22 12.53 -19.93 -10.47
CA GLU A 22 12.17 -19.79 -9.06
C GLU A 22 11.07 -20.79 -8.67
N ASN A 23 11.45 -21.84 -7.93
CA ASN A 23 10.51 -22.89 -7.64
C ASN A 23 9.51 -22.33 -6.63
N VAL A 24 8.37 -21.86 -7.15
CA VAL A 24 7.23 -21.34 -6.38
C VAL A 24 6.91 -22.21 -5.17
N CYS A 25 7.01 -23.54 -5.28
CA CYS A 25 6.72 -24.47 -4.19
C CYS A 25 7.72 -24.42 -3.02
N LEU A 26 8.84 -23.70 -3.16
CA LEU A 26 9.85 -23.48 -2.12
C LEU A 26 9.79 -22.05 -1.54
N ASN A 27 9.14 -21.12 -2.21
CA ASN A 27 9.08 -19.71 -1.82
C ASN A 27 7.64 -19.16 -1.94
N VAL A 28 6.80 -19.56 -0.98
CA VAL A 28 5.40 -19.14 -0.87
C VAL A 28 5.18 -18.27 0.36
N THR A 29 4.31 -17.27 0.24
CA THR A 29 3.89 -16.43 1.36
C THR A 29 2.67 -17.06 2.05
N VAL A 30 2.64 -17.09 3.37
CA VAL A 30 1.44 -17.50 4.11
C VAL A 30 0.43 -16.35 4.10
N LEU A 31 -0.79 -16.62 3.64
CA LEU A 31 -1.86 -15.63 3.60
C LEU A 31 -2.31 -15.26 5.03
N THR A 32 -2.41 -13.96 5.31
CA THR A 32 -2.81 -13.42 6.62
C THR A 32 -4.30 -13.63 6.90
N ASP A 33 -4.72 -13.45 8.15
CA ASP A 33 -6.12 -13.51 8.58
C ASP A 33 -6.83 -14.83 8.26
N ILE A 34 -6.07 -15.91 8.11
CA ILE A 34 -6.59 -17.21 7.66
C ILE A 34 -7.66 -17.79 8.57
N SER A 35 -7.63 -17.49 9.87
CA SER A 35 -8.66 -17.88 10.84
C SER A 35 -10.05 -17.31 10.52
N LYS A 36 -10.13 -16.25 9.69
CA LYS A 36 -11.39 -15.61 9.27
C LYS A 36 -11.82 -15.95 7.85
N ARG A 37 -11.01 -16.69 7.09
CA ARG A 37 -11.19 -16.95 5.64
C ARG A 37 -11.90 -18.25 5.32
N GLY A 38 -12.28 -19.04 6.32
CA GLY A 38 -13.01 -20.30 6.14
C GLY A 38 -14.43 -20.09 5.62
N THR A 39 -14.96 -21.02 4.83
CA THR A 39 -16.36 -20.91 4.37
C THR A 39 -17.38 -20.96 5.50
N GLY A 40 -17.00 -21.43 6.69
CA GLY A 40 -17.82 -21.39 7.90
C GLY A 40 -17.73 -20.06 8.68
N CYS A 41 -16.84 -19.15 8.29
CA CYS A 41 -16.71 -17.83 8.89
C CYS A 41 -17.71 -16.85 8.27
N MET A 42 -18.63 -16.34 9.07
CA MET A 42 -19.60 -15.34 8.65
C MET A 42 -19.09 -13.93 8.95
N GLY A 43 -19.12 -13.04 7.96
CA GLY A 43 -18.92 -11.61 8.16
C GLY A 43 -20.13 -11.01 8.86
N THR A 44 -20.01 -10.74 10.17
CA THR A 44 -21.11 -10.23 11.00
C THR A 44 -21.15 -8.70 11.05
N GLU A 45 -20.00 -8.04 10.93
CA GLU A 45 -19.81 -6.59 11.02
C GLU A 45 -19.11 -6.07 9.75
N LEU A 46 -19.67 -5.05 9.08
CA LEU A 46 -19.07 -4.47 7.86
C LEU A 46 -17.64 -3.96 8.09
N SER A 47 -17.36 -3.47 9.30
CA SER A 47 -16.05 -2.99 9.74
C SER A 47 -15.05 -4.15 9.88
N GLU A 48 -15.49 -5.35 10.25
CA GLU A 48 -14.60 -6.50 10.49
C GLU A 48 -14.39 -7.37 9.26
N MET A 49 -15.21 -7.18 8.22
CA MET A 49 -15.12 -7.96 7.00
C MET A 49 -13.73 -7.88 6.36
N LEU A 50 -13.25 -9.02 5.88
CA LEU A 50 -11.99 -9.13 5.19
C LEU A 50 -12.02 -8.37 3.87
N CYS A 51 -10.88 -7.76 3.54
CA CYS A 51 -10.70 -7.09 2.27
C CYS A 51 -9.31 -7.31 1.69
N ASP A 52 -9.25 -8.01 0.55
CA ASP A 52 -8.03 -8.31 -0.19
C ASP A 52 -7.71 -7.24 -1.26
N ARG A 53 -8.34 -6.07 -1.17
CA ARG A 53 -8.07 -4.92 -2.05
C ARG A 53 -6.65 -4.38 -1.89
N GLN A 54 -5.96 -4.74 -0.81
CA GLN A 54 -4.56 -4.43 -0.54
C GLN A 54 -3.64 -5.65 -0.55
N LEU A 55 -4.16 -6.82 -0.92
CA LEU A 55 -3.33 -7.99 -1.16
C LEU A 55 -2.27 -7.65 -2.22
N ASN A 56 -1.01 -7.97 -1.91
CA ASN A 56 0.07 -7.91 -2.89
C ASN A 56 -0.14 -9.04 -3.89
N GLU A 57 0.10 -8.78 -5.18
CA GLU A 57 0.02 -9.88 -6.14
C GLU A 57 1.23 -10.79 -5.92
N GLY A 58 1.00 -12.10 -5.86
CA GLY A 58 2.08 -13.05 -5.56
C GLY A 58 1.57 -14.44 -5.27
N TRP A 59 2.52 -15.34 -4.98
CA TRP A 59 2.24 -16.74 -4.66
C TRP A 59 1.99 -16.92 -3.17
N TYR A 60 0.80 -17.44 -2.86
CA TYR A 60 0.33 -17.67 -1.50
C TYR A 60 -0.01 -19.12 -1.22
N ILE A 61 0.17 -19.51 0.04
CA ILE A 61 -0.50 -20.66 0.65
C ILE A 61 -1.40 -20.19 1.79
N ALA A 62 -2.39 -20.99 2.12
CA ALA A 62 -3.25 -20.79 3.27
C ALA A 62 -2.93 -21.86 4.30
N GLN A 63 -2.59 -21.49 5.53
CA GLN A 63 -2.28 -22.45 6.59
C GLN A 63 -3.01 -22.09 7.87
N HIS A 64 -3.76 -23.02 8.44
CA HIS A 64 -4.51 -22.83 9.69
C HIS A 64 -4.24 -24.03 10.61
N GLU A 65 -3.83 -23.76 11.85
CA GLU A 65 -3.57 -24.80 12.86
C GLU A 65 -2.65 -25.95 12.41
N GLY A 66 -1.66 -25.64 11.55
CA GLY A 66 -0.71 -26.61 11.02
C GLY A 66 -1.16 -27.31 9.73
N GLU A 67 -2.42 -27.14 9.31
CA GLU A 67 -2.95 -27.69 8.07
C GLU A 67 -2.88 -26.67 6.92
N ILE A 68 -2.49 -27.14 5.73
CA ILE A 68 -2.52 -26.31 4.52
C ILE A 68 -3.89 -26.43 3.86
N LEU A 69 -4.60 -25.31 3.84
CA LEU A 69 -5.95 -25.19 3.33
C LEU A 69 -5.97 -24.96 1.82
N ARG A 70 -7.08 -25.37 1.19
CA ARG A 70 -7.36 -25.15 -0.23
C ARG A 70 -8.45 -24.10 -0.39
N MET A 71 -8.41 -23.36 -1.50
CA MET A 71 -9.54 -22.53 -1.90
C MET A 71 -10.76 -23.45 -2.14
N PRO A 72 -11.96 -23.12 -1.67
CA PRO A 72 -13.14 -23.93 -1.94
C PRO A 72 -13.48 -23.89 -3.44
N THR A 73 -13.89 -25.02 -3.99
CA THR A 73 -14.35 -25.16 -5.39
C THR A 73 -15.87 -25.10 -5.53
N SER A 74 -16.56 -24.78 -4.44
CA SER A 74 -18.00 -24.60 -4.39
C SER A 74 -18.32 -23.18 -3.99
N CYS A 75 -19.48 -22.71 -4.47
CA CYS A 75 -20.00 -21.40 -4.13
C CYS A 75 -20.17 -21.26 -2.61
N PRO A 76 -19.45 -20.33 -1.96
CA PRO A 76 -19.57 -20.10 -0.53
C PRO A 76 -20.92 -19.43 -0.24
N SER A 77 -21.48 -19.56 0.97
CA SER A 77 -22.74 -18.88 1.34
C SER A 77 -22.57 -17.35 1.39
N THR A 78 -23.69 -16.62 1.44
CA THR A 78 -23.65 -15.16 1.60
C THR A 78 -22.96 -14.80 2.91
N LEU A 79 -22.07 -13.80 2.89
CA LEU A 79 -21.21 -13.38 4.01
C LEU A 79 -20.15 -14.39 4.47
N ALA A 80 -20.00 -15.55 3.81
CA ALA A 80 -18.97 -16.52 4.16
C ALA A 80 -17.55 -15.99 3.89
N CYS A 81 -16.55 -16.69 4.45
CA CYS A 81 -15.14 -16.31 4.36
C CYS A 81 -14.86 -14.95 5.00
N GLY A 82 -15.66 -14.58 6.01
CA GLY A 82 -15.52 -13.34 6.76
C GLY A 82 -15.70 -12.08 5.90
N THR A 83 -16.41 -12.14 4.77
CA THR A 83 -16.54 -11.00 3.84
C THR A 83 -17.87 -11.05 3.08
N SER A 84 -18.32 -9.94 2.49
CA SER A 84 -19.56 -9.93 1.70
C SER A 84 -19.39 -10.43 0.27
N GLY A 85 -18.19 -10.27 -0.31
CA GLY A 85 -17.82 -10.78 -1.63
C GLY A 85 -16.77 -11.89 -1.56
N GLY A 86 -17.13 -13.06 -1.02
CA GLY A 86 -16.22 -14.20 -0.91
C GLY A 86 -15.77 -14.71 -2.28
N ILE A 87 -14.47 -14.88 -2.47
CA ILE A 87 -13.85 -15.31 -3.73
C ILE A 87 -13.43 -16.77 -3.62
N TRP A 88 -14.02 -17.62 -4.46
CA TRP A 88 -13.81 -19.07 -4.48
C TRP A 88 -13.25 -19.54 -5.82
N LEU A 89 -12.74 -20.76 -5.92
CA LEU A 89 -12.19 -21.29 -7.17
C LEU A 89 -13.33 -21.80 -8.05
N ASN A 90 -13.69 -21.08 -9.11
CA ASN A 90 -14.73 -21.51 -10.04
C ASN A 90 -14.15 -22.48 -11.08
N GLY A 91 -13.88 -23.69 -10.62
CA GLY A 91 -13.25 -24.76 -11.38
C GLY A 91 -12.56 -25.76 -10.46
N GLU A 92 -11.70 -26.59 -11.05
CA GLU A 92 -10.95 -27.61 -10.31
C GLU A 92 -9.50 -27.20 -10.09
N HIS A 93 -8.89 -27.77 -9.06
CA HIS A 93 -7.46 -27.64 -8.83
C HIS A 93 -6.68 -28.52 -9.82
N PRO A 94 -5.47 -28.10 -10.27
CA PRO A 94 -4.65 -28.91 -11.17
C PRO A 94 -4.31 -30.27 -10.56
N THR A 95 -4.56 -31.36 -11.27
CA THR A 95 -4.29 -32.72 -10.77
C THR A 95 -2.84 -33.16 -10.96
N VAL A 96 -2.11 -32.55 -11.91
CA VAL A 96 -0.73 -32.90 -12.24
C VAL A 96 0.24 -32.07 -11.39
N VAL A 97 1.11 -32.75 -10.65
CA VAL A 97 2.15 -32.13 -9.80
C VAL A 97 3.13 -31.31 -10.66
N ASN A 98 3.61 -30.19 -10.10
CA ASN A 98 4.49 -29.21 -10.70
C ASN A 98 3.92 -28.46 -11.91
N VAL A 99 2.63 -28.62 -12.20
CA VAL A 99 1.95 -27.85 -13.25
C VAL A 99 1.28 -26.63 -12.66
N THR A 100 1.51 -25.48 -13.32
CA THR A 100 0.78 -24.23 -13.09
C THR A 100 -0.31 -24.09 -14.15
N VAL A 101 -1.56 -23.87 -13.71
CA VAL A 101 -2.70 -23.62 -14.59
C VAL A 101 -3.34 -22.28 -14.24
N THR A 102 -3.88 -21.59 -15.26
CA THR A 102 -4.73 -20.43 -15.03
C THR A 102 -6.17 -20.90 -14.82
N VAL A 103 -6.77 -20.54 -13.69
CA VAL A 103 -8.16 -20.89 -13.33
C VAL A 103 -8.90 -19.60 -12.99
N ASN A 104 -10.20 -19.55 -13.27
CA ASN A 104 -11.02 -18.44 -12.83
C ASN A 104 -11.41 -18.65 -11.38
N ALA A 105 -10.94 -17.77 -10.50
CA ALA A 105 -11.64 -17.54 -9.24
C ALA A 105 -12.91 -16.73 -9.53
N CYS A 106 -13.91 -16.82 -8.67
CA CYS A 106 -15.10 -16.00 -8.80
C CYS A 106 -15.51 -15.35 -7.49
N ARG A 107 -15.78 -14.05 -7.56
CA ARG A 107 -16.41 -13.30 -6.49
C ARG A 107 -17.90 -13.64 -6.44
N ARG A 108 -18.38 -14.05 -5.27
CA ARG A 108 -19.80 -14.23 -5.00
C ARG A 108 -20.59 -12.94 -5.24
N GLY A 109 -21.74 -13.06 -5.89
CA GLY A 109 -22.71 -11.97 -6.05
C GLY A 109 -23.59 -11.77 -4.82
N PHE A 110 -24.29 -10.64 -4.77
CA PHE A 110 -25.43 -10.48 -3.88
C PHE A 110 -26.66 -11.17 -4.48
N PRO A 111 -27.69 -11.49 -3.67
CA PRO A 111 -28.94 -12.09 -4.17
C PRO A 111 -29.65 -11.27 -5.27
N SER A 112 -29.33 -9.98 -5.39
CA SER A 112 -29.85 -9.09 -6.43
C SER A 112 -29.06 -9.11 -7.75
N ASP A 113 -27.91 -9.80 -7.81
CA ASP A 113 -27.07 -9.86 -9.00
C ASP A 113 -27.62 -10.87 -10.03
N ALA A 114 -27.43 -10.58 -11.33
CA ALA A 114 -27.92 -11.44 -12.42
C ALA A 114 -27.36 -12.89 -12.39
N ASN A 115 -26.21 -13.09 -11.74
CA ASN A 115 -25.69 -14.40 -11.37
C ASN A 115 -25.36 -14.36 -9.86
N GLU A 116 -26.30 -14.85 -9.05
CA GLU A 116 -26.25 -14.83 -7.58
C GLU A 116 -24.98 -15.49 -7.00
N CYS A 117 -24.34 -16.40 -7.74
CA CYS A 117 -23.18 -17.14 -7.26
C CYS A 117 -21.84 -16.63 -7.82
N CYS A 118 -21.83 -16.09 -9.05
CA CYS A 118 -20.60 -15.64 -9.70
C CYS A 118 -20.81 -14.31 -10.42
N ALA A 119 -20.53 -13.22 -9.71
CA ALA A 119 -20.74 -11.87 -10.22
C ALA A 119 -19.50 -11.30 -10.95
N GLU A 120 -18.30 -11.76 -10.60
CA GLU A 120 -17.04 -11.29 -11.22
C GLU A 120 -16.01 -12.42 -11.28
N MET A 121 -15.55 -12.75 -12.49
CA MET A 121 -14.47 -13.72 -12.70
C MET A 121 -13.10 -13.04 -12.58
N ILE A 122 -12.22 -13.66 -11.79
CA ILE A 122 -10.86 -13.18 -11.53
C ILE A 122 -9.88 -14.29 -11.96
N PRO A 123 -9.16 -14.13 -13.09
CA PRO A 123 -8.20 -15.13 -13.53
C PRO A 123 -6.98 -15.15 -12.61
N ILE A 124 -6.74 -16.29 -11.94
CA ILE A 124 -5.58 -16.54 -11.06
C ILE A 124 -4.77 -17.72 -11.58
N GLN A 125 -3.53 -17.86 -11.11
CA GLN A 125 -2.73 -19.08 -11.39
C GLN A 125 -2.74 -19.99 -10.17
N VAL A 126 -2.81 -21.29 -10.39
CA VAL A 126 -2.75 -22.31 -9.34
C VAL A 126 -1.69 -23.32 -9.73
N LYS A 127 -0.73 -23.58 -8.82
CA LYS A 127 0.33 -24.58 -8.99
C LYS A 127 0.11 -25.74 -8.04
N ASN A 128 0.09 -26.97 -8.55
CA ASN A 128 0.11 -28.18 -7.73
C ASN A 128 1.55 -28.45 -7.27
N CYS A 129 1.82 -28.33 -5.97
CA CYS A 129 3.13 -28.59 -5.37
C CYS A 129 3.25 -30.01 -4.79
N GLY A 130 2.35 -30.92 -5.17
CA GLY A 130 2.23 -32.27 -4.63
C GLY A 130 1.34 -32.29 -3.40
N ASN A 131 1.88 -31.83 -2.27
CA ASN A 131 1.20 -31.90 -0.98
C ASN A 131 0.28 -30.71 -0.70
N PHE A 132 0.42 -29.62 -1.46
CA PHE A 132 -0.39 -28.42 -1.33
C PHE A 132 -0.53 -27.71 -2.68
N TYR A 133 -1.38 -26.68 -2.71
CA TYR A 133 -1.51 -25.78 -3.85
C TYR A 133 -0.97 -24.41 -3.49
N ALA A 134 -0.18 -23.83 -4.39
CA ALA A 134 0.18 -22.42 -4.34
C ALA A 134 -0.73 -21.64 -5.28
N TYR A 135 -1.21 -20.48 -4.83
CA TYR A 135 -2.15 -19.64 -5.57
C TYR A 135 -1.51 -18.30 -5.87
N TYR A 136 -1.44 -17.92 -7.14
CA TYR A 136 -1.06 -16.56 -7.54
C TYR A 136 -2.28 -15.66 -7.39
N LEU A 137 -2.43 -15.07 -6.20
CA LEU A 137 -3.58 -14.25 -5.87
C LEU A 137 -3.36 -12.81 -6.38
N LYS A 138 -4.48 -12.17 -6.74
CA LYS A 138 -4.50 -10.78 -7.17
C LYS A 138 -5.33 -9.95 -6.21
N TYR A 139 -5.07 -8.67 -6.17
CA TYR A 139 -5.91 -7.78 -5.40
C TYR A 139 -7.35 -7.72 -5.93
N THR A 140 -8.28 -7.44 -5.03
CA THR A 140 -9.69 -7.27 -5.40
C THR A 140 -9.97 -5.83 -5.86
N THR A 141 -10.96 -5.65 -6.72
CA THR A 141 -11.34 -4.34 -7.26
C THR A 141 -12.06 -3.48 -6.20
N GLY A 142 -12.78 -4.12 -5.28
CA GLY A 142 -13.55 -3.49 -4.20
C GLY A 142 -13.29 -4.07 -2.80
N CYS A 143 -13.91 -3.45 -1.79
CA CYS A 143 -14.15 -4.02 -0.46
C CYS A 143 -15.66 -4.08 -0.23
N SER A 144 -16.18 -5.00 0.57
CA SER A 144 -15.50 -6.09 1.28
C SER A 144 -15.45 -7.35 0.41
N GLN A 145 -14.27 -7.71 -0.10
CA GLN A 145 -14.06 -8.86 -1.00
C GLN A 145 -12.76 -9.56 -0.60
N ALA A 146 -12.78 -10.89 -0.44
CA ALA A 146 -11.62 -11.65 0.02
C ALA A 146 -11.63 -13.10 -0.47
N TYR A 147 -10.45 -13.70 -0.66
CA TYR A 147 -10.29 -15.10 -1.03
C TYR A 147 -10.61 -16.03 0.15
N CYS A 148 -11.46 -17.01 -0.13
CA CYS A 148 -11.86 -18.07 0.78
C CYS A 148 -10.81 -19.16 0.85
N PHE A 149 -10.56 -19.72 2.03
CA PHE A 149 -9.68 -20.87 2.21
C PHE A 149 -10.17 -21.75 3.35
N GLY A 150 -10.31 -23.05 3.07
CA GLY A 150 -10.82 -24.01 4.04
C GLY A 150 -12.30 -23.86 4.34
N ASN A 151 -12.79 -24.74 5.21
CA ASN A 151 -14.19 -24.83 5.62
C ASN A 151 -14.38 -24.61 7.13
N HIS A 152 -13.34 -24.16 7.83
CA HIS A 152 -13.39 -23.89 9.26
C HIS A 152 -14.37 -22.76 9.58
N VAL A 153 -14.84 -22.79 10.83
CA VAL A 153 -15.67 -21.75 11.43
C VAL A 153 -14.79 -20.78 12.20
N CYS A 154 -15.26 -19.55 12.31
CA CYS A 154 -14.55 -18.54 13.09
C CYS A 154 -14.62 -18.90 14.58
N PRO A 155 -13.58 -18.61 15.38
CA PRO A 155 -13.68 -18.75 16.82
C PRO A 155 -14.87 -17.91 17.30
N GLU A 156 -15.82 -18.54 17.98
CA GLU A 156 -16.86 -17.78 18.69
C GLU A 156 -16.15 -16.84 19.67
N ILE A 157 -16.59 -15.58 19.73
CA ILE A 157 -16.27 -14.72 20.87
C ILE A 157 -17.00 -15.32 22.07
N ILE A 158 -16.41 -16.35 22.67
CA ILE A 158 -16.78 -16.76 24.01
C ILE A 158 -16.32 -15.59 24.87
N ALA A 159 -17.26 -14.76 25.32
CA ALA A 159 -17.08 -13.88 26.46
C ALA A 159 -16.62 -14.77 27.63
N SER A 160 -15.31 -14.95 27.73
CA SER A 160 -14.69 -15.86 28.67
C SER A 160 -14.74 -15.18 30.02
N THR A 161 -15.77 -15.47 30.80
CA THR A 161 -15.74 -15.34 32.25
C THR A 161 -14.80 -16.41 32.81
N THR A 162 -13.49 -16.24 32.60
CA THR A 162 -12.48 -17.04 33.28
C THR A 162 -12.36 -16.54 34.72
N THR A 163 -13.04 -17.23 35.63
CA THR A 163 -12.63 -17.28 37.02
C THR A 163 -11.26 -17.95 37.09
N ILE A 164 -10.29 -17.20 37.59
CA ILE A 164 -8.95 -17.68 37.87
C ILE A 164 -9.06 -18.72 38.99
N SER A 165 -8.66 -19.95 38.71
CA SER A 165 -8.19 -20.87 39.75
C SER A 165 -6.94 -21.55 39.22
N SER A 166 -5.82 -21.08 39.73
CA SER A 166 -4.48 -21.57 39.49
C SER A 166 -4.32 -22.98 40.05
N THR A 167 -3.89 -23.91 39.21
CA THR A 167 -3.03 -25.02 39.66
C THR A 167 -2.00 -25.34 38.59
N THR A 168 -0.76 -25.37 39.04
CA THR A 168 0.47 -25.55 38.29
C THR A 168 0.68 -27.02 37.91
N THR A 169 1.18 -27.27 36.70
CA THR A 169 2.44 -27.99 36.41
C THR A 169 2.51 -28.29 34.90
N ALA A 170 3.54 -27.77 34.23
CA ALA A 170 3.91 -28.19 32.88
C ALA A 170 5.42 -28.46 32.86
N ASN A 171 5.77 -29.72 32.62
CA ASN A 171 7.12 -30.09 32.20
C ASN A 171 7.20 -29.89 30.68
N VAL A 172 8.18 -29.11 30.22
CA VAL A 172 8.52 -28.99 28.80
C VAL A 172 9.97 -29.41 28.60
N PHE A 173 10.19 -30.40 27.74
CA PHE A 173 11.49 -30.75 27.19
C PHE A 173 11.90 -29.70 26.14
N ALA A 174 13.07 -29.09 26.32
CA ALA A 174 13.69 -28.22 25.33
C ALA A 174 14.58 -29.01 24.37
N VAL A 175 14.45 -28.77 23.07
CA VAL A 175 15.44 -29.13 22.04
C VAL A 175 16.20 -27.86 21.66
N GLN A 176 17.53 -27.94 21.73
CA GLN A 176 18.46 -26.85 21.44
C GLN A 176 18.80 -26.78 19.96
N VAL A 177 18.86 -25.57 19.39
CA VAL A 177 19.64 -25.30 18.17
C VAL A 177 20.46 -24.03 18.39
N ASN A 178 21.78 -24.17 18.39
CA ASN A 178 22.73 -23.08 18.54
C ASN A 178 22.94 -22.31 17.22
N LYS A 179 22.92 -20.98 17.28
CA LYS A 179 23.58 -20.12 16.29
C LYS A 179 24.28 -18.97 16.98
N THR A 180 25.61 -19.00 16.95
CA THR A 180 26.50 -18.01 17.57
C THR A 180 26.70 -16.82 16.64
N THR A 181 26.49 -15.60 17.15
CA THR A 181 27.07 -14.37 16.58
C THR A 181 27.44 -13.42 17.72
N LEU A 182 28.66 -12.88 17.64
CA LEU A 182 29.36 -12.10 18.67
C LEU A 182 28.66 -10.77 18.99
N LEU A 183 28.44 -10.47 20.28
CA LEU A 183 28.01 -9.17 20.80
C LEU A 183 29.16 -8.46 21.52
N SER A 184 29.27 -7.14 21.28
CA SER A 184 30.11 -6.22 22.04
C SER A 184 29.28 -5.59 23.17
N THR A 185 29.77 -5.64 24.41
CA THR A 185 29.07 -5.22 25.63
C THR A 185 29.50 -3.84 26.11
N VAL A 186 28.52 -3.00 26.54
CA VAL A 186 28.75 -1.83 27.40
C VAL A 186 27.83 -1.95 28.61
N THR A 187 28.39 -1.75 29.81
CA THR A 187 27.74 -1.97 31.11
C THR A 187 27.37 -0.65 31.78
N THR A 188 26.16 -0.54 32.36
CA THR A 188 25.82 0.46 33.38
C THR A 188 24.98 -0.16 34.50
N SER A 189 24.93 0.55 35.64
CA SER A 189 24.82 0.04 37.02
C SER A 189 23.41 -0.28 37.54
N HIS A 190 22.55 -0.90 36.74
CA HIS A 190 21.33 -1.52 37.27
C HIS A 190 21.06 -2.80 36.47
N GLY A 191 21.42 -3.94 37.06
CA GLY A 191 21.52 -5.23 36.40
C GLY A 191 20.19 -5.81 35.92
N GLN A 192 19.64 -5.24 34.85
CA GLN A 192 18.57 -5.84 34.05
C GLN A 192 19.10 -6.03 32.63
N THR A 193 19.24 -7.29 32.21
CA THR A 193 19.64 -7.67 30.86
C THR A 193 18.48 -7.38 29.90
N ILE A 194 18.60 -6.32 29.10
CA ILE A 194 17.67 -6.07 27.98
C ILE A 194 18.31 -6.66 26.73
N GLU A 195 17.77 -7.81 26.31
CA GLU A 195 17.89 -8.32 24.94
C GLU A 195 17.39 -7.22 23.99
N GLY A 196 18.16 -6.86 22.95
CA GLY A 196 17.97 -5.66 22.13
C GLY A 196 16.51 -5.28 21.84
N ASP A 197 16.00 -4.28 22.58
CA ASP A 197 14.61 -3.83 22.49
C ASP A 197 14.43 -2.90 21.29
N ASN A 198 14.12 -3.49 20.14
CA ASN A 198 13.99 -2.80 18.86
C ASN A 198 12.89 -1.71 18.85
N ALA A 199 11.90 -1.79 19.74
CA ALA A 199 10.73 -0.92 19.77
C ALA A 199 11.05 0.51 20.19
N CYS A 200 12.07 0.72 21.04
CA CYS A 200 12.48 2.06 21.48
C CYS A 200 13.71 2.59 20.71
N MET A 201 14.49 1.70 20.08
CA MET A 201 15.70 2.06 19.35
C MET A 201 15.50 2.24 17.84
N ASN A 202 14.47 1.61 17.26
CA ASN A 202 14.20 1.63 15.82
C ASN A 202 12.75 2.04 15.52
N VAL A 203 12.41 3.28 15.86
CA VAL A 203 11.10 3.89 15.58
C VAL A 203 11.14 4.73 14.31
N THR A 204 10.09 4.62 13.51
CA THR A 204 9.88 5.46 12.33
C THR A 204 9.11 6.72 12.72
N GLU A 205 9.54 7.90 12.27
CA GLU A 205 8.76 9.11 12.46
C GLU A 205 7.52 9.06 11.55
N LEU A 206 6.35 9.29 12.14
CA LEU A 206 5.09 9.27 11.41
C LEU A 206 5.01 10.49 10.49
N ASP A 207 4.56 10.29 9.26
CA ASP A 207 4.39 11.37 8.29
C ASP A 207 3.19 12.28 8.64
N ASP A 208 3.18 13.50 8.10
CA ASP A 208 2.04 14.44 8.19
C ASP A 208 1.60 14.77 9.63
N VAL A 209 2.47 14.63 10.63
CA VAL A 209 2.14 14.81 12.05
C VAL A 209 1.56 16.19 12.35
N SER A 210 1.96 17.23 11.64
CA SER A 210 1.38 18.58 11.75
C SER A 210 -0.11 18.67 11.41
N LYS A 211 -0.68 17.66 10.74
CA LYS A 211 -2.10 17.57 10.41
C LYS A 211 -2.87 16.61 11.33
N ARG A 212 -2.20 15.93 12.25
CA ARG A 212 -2.76 14.83 13.07
C ARG A 212 -3.28 15.28 14.44
N GLY A 213 -3.11 16.54 14.80
CA GLY A 213 -3.61 17.09 16.06
C GLY A 213 -5.13 17.05 16.17
N THR A 214 -5.68 16.83 17.35
CA THR A 214 -7.14 16.81 17.54
C THR A 214 -7.84 18.13 17.20
N SER A 215 -7.09 19.24 17.10
CA SER A 215 -7.61 20.54 16.66
C SER A 215 -7.50 20.76 15.13
N CYS A 216 -7.04 19.76 14.38
CA CYS A 216 -7.01 19.79 12.92
C CYS A 216 -8.30 19.27 12.30
N LEU A 217 -8.96 20.08 11.47
CA LEU A 217 -10.15 19.66 10.73
C LEU A 217 -9.78 19.05 9.37
N GLY A 218 -10.28 17.83 9.09
CA GLY A 218 -10.26 17.16 7.80
C GLY A 218 -11.49 17.56 6.99
N THR A 219 -11.45 18.74 6.37
CA THR A 219 -12.59 19.29 5.61
C THR A 219 -12.48 19.08 4.10
N GLU A 220 -11.30 18.75 3.57
CA GLU A 220 -11.12 18.43 2.15
C GLU A 220 -10.64 16.99 1.95
N LEU A 221 -11.35 16.21 1.13
CA LEU A 221 -11.04 14.79 0.85
C LEU A 221 -9.59 14.56 0.42
N SER A 222 -9.01 15.55 -0.24
CA SER A 222 -7.67 15.51 -0.77
C SER A 222 -6.61 15.86 0.29
N SER A 223 -6.84 16.77 1.22
CA SER A 223 -5.81 17.19 2.20
C SER A 223 -5.81 16.35 3.48
N MET A 224 -6.82 15.48 3.65
CA MET A 224 -6.97 14.61 4.80
C MET A 224 -5.81 13.63 4.99
N VAL A 225 -5.42 13.42 6.25
CA VAL A 225 -4.55 12.36 6.71
C VAL A 225 -5.14 11.01 6.32
N CYS A 226 -4.28 10.14 5.82
CA CYS A 226 -4.69 8.83 5.33
C CYS A 226 -3.59 7.80 5.57
N ASP A 227 -3.84 6.90 6.51
CA ASP A 227 -2.88 5.86 6.92
C ASP A 227 -3.12 4.53 6.19
N ARG A 228 -3.84 4.58 5.08
CA ARG A 228 -4.18 3.37 4.31
C ARG A 228 -2.97 2.64 3.75
N GLN A 229 -1.84 3.32 3.57
CA GLN A 229 -0.57 2.73 3.14
C GLN A 229 0.50 2.76 4.24
N LEU A 230 0.11 3.02 5.49
CA LEU A 230 1.05 2.97 6.60
C LEU A 230 1.60 1.55 6.71
N ALA A 231 2.91 1.40 6.58
CA ALA A 231 3.56 0.11 6.78
C ALA A 231 3.36 -0.33 8.25
N GLU A 232 3.25 -1.63 8.50
CA GLU A 232 3.19 -2.09 9.89
C GLU A 232 4.56 -1.93 10.54
N GLY A 233 4.61 -1.33 11.72
CA GLY A 233 5.88 -1.08 12.40
C GLY A 233 5.77 -0.18 13.62
N TRP A 234 6.91 0.05 14.27
CA TRP A 234 7.01 0.95 15.42
C TRP A 234 7.15 2.40 14.95
N TYR A 235 6.21 3.25 15.37
CA TYR A 235 6.16 4.66 15.01
C TYR A 235 6.23 5.57 16.23
N VAL A 236 6.71 6.79 15.97
CA VAL A 236 6.64 7.92 16.89
C VAL A 236 6.15 9.16 16.15
N ALA A 237 5.39 10.03 16.84
CA ALA A 237 4.97 11.31 16.29
C ALA A 237 5.79 12.44 16.91
N ARG A 238 6.35 13.33 16.08
CA ARG A 238 7.05 14.53 16.53
C ARG A 238 6.47 15.78 15.88
N HIS A 239 6.32 16.84 16.65
CA HIS A 239 5.93 18.15 16.13
C HIS A 239 6.62 19.24 16.95
N ALA A 240 7.19 20.24 16.27
CA ALA A 240 7.93 21.34 16.91
C ALA A 240 9.03 20.87 17.89
N GLY A 241 9.67 19.73 17.61
CA GLY A 241 10.73 19.15 18.46
C GLY A 241 10.23 18.34 19.66
N GLU A 242 8.92 18.27 19.88
CA GLU A 242 8.30 17.52 20.96
C GLU A 242 7.71 16.21 20.48
N PHE A 243 7.76 15.18 21.34
CA PHE A 243 7.06 13.92 21.11
C PHE A 243 5.59 14.09 21.43
N LEU A 244 4.73 13.69 20.49
CA LEU A 244 3.29 13.75 20.67
C LEU A 244 2.75 12.39 21.07
N GLU A 245 1.79 12.42 22.00
CA GLU A 245 1.02 11.24 22.39
C GLU A 245 -0.26 11.12 21.57
N MET A 246 -0.70 9.89 21.33
CA MET A 246 -2.02 9.65 20.77
C MET A 246 -3.09 10.04 21.80
N PRO A 247 -4.12 10.84 21.44
CA PRO A 247 -5.13 11.27 22.40
C PRO A 247 -5.85 10.07 23.02
N THR A 248 -6.10 10.14 24.32
CA THR A 248 -6.84 9.13 25.10
C THR A 248 -8.31 9.50 25.32
N THR A 249 -8.76 10.54 24.63
CA THR A 249 -10.15 10.98 24.62
C THR A 249 -10.67 10.98 23.21
N CYS A 250 -11.97 10.69 23.08
CA CYS A 250 -12.69 10.77 21.83
C CYS A 250 -12.44 12.14 21.16
N PRO A 251 -11.82 12.19 19.97
CA PRO A 251 -11.65 13.43 19.24
C PRO A 251 -12.99 13.89 18.65
N SER A 252 -13.11 15.14 18.19
CA SER A 252 -14.32 15.66 17.56
C SER A 252 -14.50 15.17 16.12
N MET A 253 -15.66 15.43 15.51
CA MET A 253 -15.93 15.09 14.11
C MET A 253 -14.89 15.75 13.23
N LEU A 254 -14.43 15.01 12.21
CA LEU A 254 -13.44 15.49 11.26
C LEU A 254 -12.12 15.92 11.90
N SER A 255 -11.83 15.56 13.16
CA SER A 255 -10.59 15.96 13.83
C SER A 255 -9.39 15.12 13.38
N CYS A 256 -8.18 15.51 13.79
CA CYS A 256 -6.92 14.86 13.40
C CYS A 256 -6.65 14.91 11.88
N GLY A 257 -7.21 15.91 11.21
CA GLY A 257 -7.07 16.12 9.78
C GLY A 257 -7.69 14.99 8.96
N THR A 258 -8.69 14.28 9.47
CA THR A 258 -9.24 13.07 8.84
C THR A 258 -10.74 12.97 9.09
N SER A 259 -11.50 12.18 8.32
CA SER A 259 -12.93 11.98 8.58
C SER A 259 -13.20 10.85 9.59
N GLY A 260 -12.26 9.92 9.76
CA GLY A 260 -12.28 8.86 10.77
C GLY A 260 -10.99 8.82 11.60
N GLY A 261 -10.86 9.76 12.53
CA GLY A 261 -9.71 9.83 13.45
C GLY A 261 -9.62 8.61 14.36
N ILE A 262 -8.43 8.03 14.47
CA ILE A 262 -8.15 6.87 15.31
C ILE A 262 -7.40 7.36 16.56
N TRP A 263 -7.97 7.10 17.74
CA TRP A 263 -7.43 7.56 19.03
C TRP A 263 -7.20 6.36 19.96
N LEU A 264 -6.44 6.54 21.05
CA LEU A 264 -6.17 5.48 22.00
C LEU A 264 -7.36 5.30 22.94
N ASN A 265 -8.14 4.24 22.79
CA ASN A 265 -9.29 3.96 23.66
C ASN A 265 -8.84 3.30 24.97
N GLY A 266 -8.21 4.10 25.83
CA GLY A 266 -7.62 3.66 27.08
C GLY A 266 -6.51 4.59 27.54
N ASN A 267 -5.59 4.07 28.35
CA ASN A 267 -4.45 4.83 28.87
C ASN A 267 -3.13 4.30 28.31
N HIS A 268 -2.14 5.18 28.21
CA HIS A 268 -0.78 4.79 27.92
C HIS A 268 -0.16 3.93 29.06
N PRO A 269 0.75 2.99 28.75
CA PRO A 269 1.44 2.18 29.75
C PRO A 269 2.28 3.04 30.70
N LYS A 270 2.16 2.83 32.01
CA LYS A 270 2.86 3.66 33.01
C LYS A 270 4.29 3.22 33.31
N GLU A 271 4.56 1.92 33.23
CA GLU A 271 5.87 1.37 33.55
C GLU A 271 6.84 1.58 32.39
N VAL A 272 7.99 2.19 32.66
CA VAL A 272 9.03 2.41 31.65
C VAL A 272 9.52 1.06 31.12
N TYR A 273 9.69 0.95 29.80
CA TYR A 273 10.01 -0.28 29.08
C TYR A 273 8.95 -1.39 29.20
N SER A 274 7.71 -1.04 29.55
CA SER A 274 6.58 -1.96 29.37
C SER A 274 5.95 -1.80 27.99
N THR A 275 5.50 -2.93 27.43
CA THR A 275 4.63 -2.98 26.24
C THR A 275 3.27 -3.46 26.66
N VAL A 276 2.22 -2.75 26.26
CA VAL A 276 0.83 -3.20 26.43
C VAL A 276 0.16 -3.32 25.07
N THR A 277 -0.75 -4.28 24.95
CA THR A 277 -1.72 -4.26 23.86
C THR A 277 -2.82 -3.29 24.26
N ALA A 278 -3.12 -2.32 23.40
CA ALA A 278 -4.16 -1.33 23.65
C ALA A 278 -5.11 -1.25 22.46
N ASP A 279 -6.40 -1.09 22.76
CA ASP A 279 -7.39 -0.81 21.74
C ASP A 279 -7.27 0.65 21.31
N THR A 280 -7.02 0.87 20.03
CA THR A 280 -7.36 2.15 19.42
C THR A 280 -8.78 2.11 18.92
N CYS A 281 -9.40 3.28 18.77
CA CYS A 281 -10.71 3.33 18.15
C CYS A 281 -10.86 4.39 17.08
N ARG A 282 -11.38 3.95 15.93
CA ARG A 282 -11.78 4.82 14.84
C ARG A 282 -13.07 5.54 15.18
N ARG A 283 -13.08 6.84 14.95
CA ARG A 283 -14.23 7.68 15.16
C ARG A 283 -15.40 7.34 14.23
N GLY A 284 -16.58 7.13 14.81
CA GLY A 284 -17.84 6.91 14.10
C GLY A 284 -18.60 8.18 13.73
N PHE A 285 -19.61 8.03 12.85
CA PHE A 285 -20.68 9.04 12.70
C PHE A 285 -21.68 8.86 13.84
N PRO A 286 -22.17 9.96 14.45
CA PRO A 286 -23.16 9.85 15.52
C PRO A 286 -24.51 9.40 14.92
N THR A 287 -24.89 8.15 15.18
CA THR A 287 -26.25 7.63 14.96
C THR A 287 -26.80 7.13 16.29
N ASP A 288 -27.25 8.08 17.13
CA ASP A 288 -28.15 8.01 18.29
C ASP A 288 -28.18 6.80 19.26
N VAL A 289 -27.05 6.14 19.44
CA VAL A 289 -26.69 5.40 20.66
C VAL A 289 -25.17 5.44 20.71
N ASP A 290 -24.58 6.12 21.71
CA ASP A 290 -23.12 6.25 21.88
C ASP A 290 -22.43 4.92 21.55
N GLU A 291 -21.36 4.91 20.77
CA GLU A 291 -20.07 5.32 21.29
C GLU A 291 -19.22 5.87 20.15
N CYS A 292 -18.43 6.90 20.44
CA CYS A 292 -17.38 7.46 19.58
C CYS A 292 -16.50 6.43 18.85
N CYS A 293 -16.54 5.17 19.26
CA CYS A 293 -15.74 4.07 18.80
C CYS A 293 -16.47 3.19 17.77
N ALA A 294 -16.31 3.47 16.47
CA ALA A 294 -16.94 2.69 15.39
C ALA A 294 -16.13 1.48 14.91
N GLU A 295 -14.83 1.42 15.20
CA GLU A 295 -13.99 0.26 14.86
C GLU A 295 -12.79 0.21 15.82
N ARG A 296 -12.65 -0.90 16.55
CA ARG A 296 -11.49 -1.15 17.42
C ARG A 296 -10.35 -1.73 16.62
N ILE A 297 -9.16 -1.15 16.75
CA ILE A 297 -7.94 -1.62 16.09
C ILE A 297 -6.90 -1.87 17.19
N PRO A 298 -6.59 -3.13 17.53
CA PRO A 298 -5.62 -3.44 18.57
C PRO A 298 -4.20 -3.15 18.07
N ILE A 299 -3.45 -2.40 18.87
CA ILE A 299 -2.04 -2.07 18.62
C ILE A 299 -1.19 -2.43 19.84
N GLN A 300 0.14 -2.39 19.68
CA GLN A 300 1.05 -2.39 20.83
C GLN A 300 1.52 -0.97 21.12
N VAL A 301 1.62 -0.63 22.41
CA VAL A 301 2.15 0.66 22.88
C VAL A 301 3.29 0.37 23.85
N ARG A 302 4.46 0.94 23.58
CA ARG A 302 5.68 0.81 24.39
C ARG A 302 5.97 2.12 25.09
N ASN A 303 6.15 2.11 26.40
CA ASN A 303 6.69 3.25 27.13
C ASN A 303 8.23 3.23 27.03
N CYS A 304 8.83 4.19 26.33
CA CYS A 304 10.28 4.30 26.18
C CYS A 304 10.92 5.28 27.19
N GLY A 305 10.17 5.68 28.22
CA GLY A 305 10.59 6.61 29.27
C GLY A 305 10.32 8.06 28.89
N SER A 306 10.93 8.55 27.80
CA SER A 306 10.78 9.94 27.34
C SER A 306 9.74 10.14 26.25
N PHE A 307 9.23 9.04 25.66
CA PHE A 307 8.18 9.04 24.64
C PHE A 307 7.49 7.68 24.61
N TYR A 308 6.38 7.60 23.87
CA TYR A 308 5.71 6.34 23.55
C TYR A 308 5.99 5.94 22.11
N ALA A 309 6.30 4.66 21.90
CA ALA A 309 6.33 4.06 20.57
C ALA A 309 5.05 3.25 20.33
N TYR A 310 4.48 3.38 19.15
CA TYR A 310 3.21 2.77 18.79
C TYR A 310 3.41 1.81 17.62
N TYR A 311 3.01 0.55 17.77
CA TYR A 311 3.02 -0.41 16.67
C TYR A 311 1.78 -0.23 15.81
N LEU A 312 1.88 0.67 14.82
CA LEU A 312 0.75 1.08 13.98
C LEU A 312 0.61 0.17 12.77
N LYS A 313 -0.59 0.16 12.19
CA LYS A 313 -0.94 -0.65 11.01
C LYS A 313 -1.68 0.19 9.99
N TYR A 314 -1.78 -0.29 8.75
CA TYR A 314 -2.57 0.39 7.73
C TYR A 314 -4.05 0.47 8.12
N THR A 315 -4.75 1.50 7.61
CA THR A 315 -6.20 1.66 7.81
C THR A 315 -7.00 1.12 6.61
N ARG A 316 -8.23 0.64 6.84
CA ARG A 316 -9.10 0.06 5.79
C ARG A 316 -9.50 1.06 4.68
N GLY A 317 -9.71 2.31 5.07
CA GLY A 317 -10.19 3.38 4.21
C GLY A 317 -9.15 4.49 4.10
N CYS A 318 -9.10 5.15 2.95
CA CYS A 318 -8.49 6.47 2.95
C CYS A 318 -9.44 7.44 3.66
N HIS A 319 -8.91 8.52 4.24
CA HIS A 319 -9.62 9.39 5.20
C HIS A 319 -9.83 8.76 6.60
N HIS A 320 -9.04 7.73 6.95
CA HIS A 320 -8.83 7.27 8.32
C HIS A 320 -7.35 7.43 8.68
N GLY A 321 -7.06 7.90 9.89
CA GLY A 321 -5.68 8.04 10.36
C GLY A 321 -5.54 8.22 11.86
N TYR A 322 -4.38 7.83 12.38
CA TYR A 322 -4.03 7.94 13.79
C TYR A 322 -3.80 9.40 14.19
N CYS A 323 -4.49 9.80 15.25
CA CYS A 323 -4.40 11.10 15.88
C CYS A 323 -3.13 11.22 16.72
N PHE A 324 -2.49 12.38 16.73
CA PHE A 324 -1.35 12.66 17.60
C PHE A 324 -1.34 14.11 18.06
N GLY A 325 -1.33 14.31 19.37
CA GLY A 325 -1.37 15.61 20.02
C GLY A 325 -2.70 16.36 19.85
N ASN A 326 -2.71 17.60 20.35
CA ASN A 326 -3.88 18.49 20.34
C ASN A 326 -3.64 19.81 19.58
N HIS A 327 -2.51 19.91 18.87
CA HIS A 327 -2.10 21.12 18.16
C HIS A 327 -3.09 21.48 17.03
N ALA A 328 -3.14 22.78 16.72
CA ALA A 328 -3.91 23.29 15.59
C ALA A 328 -3.16 23.04 14.28
N CYS A 329 -3.93 22.89 13.20
CA CYS A 329 -3.36 22.74 11.87
C CYS A 329 -2.56 23.98 11.46
N PRO A 330 -1.47 23.80 10.68
CA PRO A 330 -0.76 24.90 10.05
C PRO A 330 -1.80 25.78 9.35
N GLN A 331 -1.97 27.00 9.84
CA GLN A 331 -2.81 27.95 9.15
C GLN A 331 -2.16 28.22 7.80
N ILE A 332 -2.95 28.17 6.73
CA ILE A 332 -2.54 28.75 5.45
C ILE A 332 -2.52 30.27 5.65
N THR A 333 -1.50 30.77 6.34
CA THR A 333 -1.14 32.18 6.22
C THR A 333 -0.52 32.30 4.84
N THR A 334 -1.28 32.85 3.90
CA THR A 334 -0.75 33.61 2.76
C THR A 334 0.00 34.83 3.30
N SER A 335 1.05 34.60 4.08
CA SER A 335 2.03 35.61 4.41
C SER A 335 3.19 35.38 3.45
N LEU A 336 3.26 36.23 2.43
CA LEU A 336 4.50 36.53 1.71
C LEU A 336 5.49 37.10 2.73
N THR A 337 6.14 36.24 3.51
CA THR A 337 7.31 36.64 4.30
C THR A 337 8.50 36.65 3.36
N THR A 338 8.69 37.79 2.70
CA THR A 338 9.98 38.18 2.15
C THR A 338 10.98 38.29 3.30
N THR A 339 11.69 37.20 3.59
CA THR A 339 12.90 37.29 4.40
C THR A 339 14.03 37.78 3.49
N PRO A 340 14.77 38.84 3.86
CA PRO A 340 15.93 39.27 3.08
C PRO A 340 17.00 38.19 3.14
N ALA A 341 17.31 37.59 1.99
CA ALA A 341 18.48 36.74 1.84
C ALA A 341 19.73 37.57 2.16
N THR A 342 20.40 37.22 3.25
CA THR A 342 21.71 37.81 3.56
C THR A 342 22.77 36.92 2.92
N ALA A 343 23.51 37.55 2.01
CA ALA A 343 24.82 37.26 1.44
C ALA A 343 25.32 35.80 1.38
N ALA A 344 25.49 35.38 0.13
CA ALA A 344 26.42 34.40 -0.42
C ALA A 344 27.54 33.94 0.51
N ASP A 345 27.68 32.62 0.62
CA ASP A 345 28.96 31.99 0.90
C ASP A 345 29.42 31.16 -0.29
N THR A 346 30.69 31.34 -0.59
CA THR A 346 31.41 30.96 -1.79
C THR A 346 31.52 29.45 -2.00
N VAL A 347 31.44 29.08 -3.28
CA VAL A 347 31.60 27.74 -3.85
C VAL A 347 32.87 27.06 -3.33
N SER A 348 32.69 25.92 -2.65
CA SER A 348 33.68 24.83 -2.64
C SER A 348 33.05 23.60 -3.27
N ASN A 349 33.66 23.18 -4.37
CA ASN A 349 33.23 22.12 -5.25
C ASN A 349 33.46 20.76 -4.58
N VAL A 350 32.44 20.27 -3.87
CA VAL A 350 32.18 18.84 -3.70
C VAL A 350 30.74 18.66 -4.14
N SER A 351 30.51 17.81 -5.15
CA SER A 351 29.19 17.44 -5.64
C SER A 351 28.39 16.80 -4.50
N ARG A 352 27.73 17.63 -3.69
CA ARG A 352 26.78 17.16 -2.69
C ARG A 352 25.58 16.66 -3.47
N ILE A 353 25.52 15.35 -3.65
CA ILE A 353 24.38 14.67 -4.24
C ILE A 353 23.15 15.12 -3.45
N ASP A 354 22.23 15.82 -4.11
CA ASP A 354 20.98 16.25 -3.49
C ASP A 354 20.20 15.00 -3.05
N PRO A 355 19.89 14.82 -1.75
CA PRO A 355 19.25 13.61 -1.26
C PRO A 355 17.86 13.36 -1.87
N ILE A 356 17.11 14.42 -2.19
CA ILE A 356 15.79 14.30 -2.82
C ILE A 356 15.95 13.86 -4.27
N CYS A 357 16.83 14.53 -5.02
CA CYS A 357 17.04 14.21 -6.43
C CYS A 357 17.66 12.82 -6.62
N SER A 358 18.51 12.36 -5.70
CA SER A 358 19.13 11.03 -5.78
C SER A 358 18.25 9.89 -5.28
N SER A 359 17.29 10.16 -4.40
CA SER A 359 16.33 9.15 -3.91
C SER A 359 15.06 9.06 -4.74
N ALA A 360 14.84 10.00 -5.68
CA ALA A 360 13.67 9.99 -6.54
C ALA A 360 13.63 8.74 -7.43
N VAL A 361 12.48 8.09 -7.51
CA VAL A 361 12.26 6.85 -8.26
C VAL A 361 11.50 7.14 -9.56
N SER A 362 11.82 6.43 -10.65
CA SER A 362 11.05 6.57 -11.89
C SER A 362 9.61 6.08 -11.69
N ILE A 363 8.63 6.90 -12.05
CA ILE A 363 7.22 6.53 -11.95
C ILE A 363 6.90 5.40 -12.93
N ASN A 364 6.22 4.36 -12.43
CA ASN A 364 5.88 3.19 -13.25
C ASN A 364 4.94 3.54 -14.42
N ALA A 365 4.85 2.69 -15.43
CA ALA A 365 3.89 2.85 -16.55
C ALA A 365 3.97 4.20 -17.30
N ILE A 366 5.11 4.88 -17.28
CA ILE A 366 5.31 6.20 -17.90
C ILE A 366 4.91 6.25 -19.38
N SER A 367 5.10 5.17 -20.14
CA SER A 367 4.66 5.06 -21.54
C SER A 367 3.15 5.20 -21.74
N LYS A 368 2.36 5.14 -20.67
CA LYS A 368 0.89 5.25 -20.68
C LYS A 368 0.37 6.53 -20.01
N ARG A 369 1.26 7.41 -19.53
CA ARG A 369 0.91 8.59 -18.72
C ARG A 369 0.93 9.93 -19.45
N GLY A 370 1.24 9.93 -20.75
CA GLY A 370 1.26 11.14 -21.56
C GLY A 370 -0.14 11.70 -21.83
N THR A 371 -0.28 13.01 -22.02
CA THR A 371 -1.59 13.61 -22.31
C THR A 371 -2.26 13.05 -23.56
N GLY A 372 -1.50 12.48 -24.50
CA GLY A 372 -1.99 11.79 -25.69
C GLY A 372 -2.44 10.34 -25.46
N CYS A 373 -2.35 9.82 -24.24
CA CYS A 373 -2.80 8.48 -23.89
C CYS A 373 -4.27 8.45 -23.46
N ILE A 374 -5.13 7.82 -24.24
CA ILE A 374 -6.55 7.69 -23.90
C ILE A 374 -6.78 6.41 -23.07
N GLY A 375 -7.19 6.57 -21.81
CA GLY A 375 -7.38 5.49 -20.84
C GLY A 375 -8.37 4.42 -21.27
N SER A 376 -9.43 4.78 -22.01
CA SER A 376 -10.41 3.81 -22.55
C SER A 376 -9.86 2.91 -23.65
N GLU A 377 -8.76 3.31 -24.31
CA GLU A 377 -8.11 2.51 -25.34
C GLU A 377 -7.12 1.51 -24.73
N LEU A 378 -6.81 1.65 -23.44
CA LEU A 378 -5.93 0.74 -22.73
C LEU A 378 -6.71 -0.47 -22.22
N LYS A 379 -6.13 -1.67 -22.40
CA LYS A 379 -6.62 -2.90 -21.73
C LYS A 379 -6.71 -2.76 -20.21
N LYS A 380 -5.89 -1.89 -19.63
CA LYS A 380 -5.86 -1.55 -18.21
C LYS A 380 -5.44 -0.10 -18.06
N MET A 381 -6.31 0.73 -17.49
CA MET A 381 -6.01 2.12 -17.14
C MET A 381 -4.85 2.19 -16.15
N VAL A 382 -4.10 3.28 -16.22
CA VAL A 382 -3.08 3.62 -15.23
C VAL A 382 -3.78 3.91 -13.90
N CYS A 383 -3.23 3.40 -12.80
CA CYS A 383 -3.85 3.46 -11.49
C CYS A 383 -2.81 3.75 -10.42
N ASP A 384 -2.89 4.93 -9.81
CA ASP A 384 -1.96 5.37 -8.77
C ASP A 384 -2.47 5.13 -7.36
N ARG A 385 -3.57 4.39 -7.21
CA ARG A 385 -4.13 4.06 -5.90
C ARG A 385 -3.19 3.25 -4.99
N ARG A 386 -2.15 2.66 -5.58
CA ARG A 386 -1.09 1.90 -4.92
C ARG A 386 0.28 2.56 -5.05
N LEU A 387 0.35 3.79 -5.58
CA LEU A 387 1.59 4.55 -5.63
C LEU A 387 2.02 4.84 -4.19
N ALA A 388 3.19 4.37 -3.79
CA ALA A 388 3.73 4.69 -2.47
C ALA A 388 3.93 6.21 -2.36
N LYS A 389 3.85 6.74 -1.14
CA LYS A 389 4.23 8.13 -0.92
C LYS A 389 5.74 8.26 -1.07
N GLY A 390 6.22 9.23 -1.83
CA GLY A 390 7.65 9.35 -2.10
C GLY A 390 8.01 10.33 -3.21
N TRP A 391 9.31 10.50 -3.42
CA TRP A 391 9.84 11.31 -4.52
C TRP A 391 9.89 10.51 -5.81
N TYR A 392 9.31 11.06 -6.88
CA TYR A 392 9.26 10.43 -8.19
C TYR A 392 9.76 11.37 -9.28
N TYR A 393 10.39 10.81 -10.31
CA TYR A 393 10.61 11.48 -11.59
C TYR A 393 9.98 10.66 -12.71
N ALA A 394 9.91 11.23 -13.91
CA ALA A 394 9.39 10.52 -15.07
C ALA A 394 10.39 10.59 -16.22
N GLU A 395 10.75 9.42 -16.75
CA GLU A 395 11.62 9.29 -17.92
C GLU A 395 10.97 8.36 -18.94
N HIS A 396 10.89 8.81 -20.18
CA HIS A 396 10.36 8.00 -21.27
C HIS A 396 11.29 8.10 -22.47
N GLU A 397 11.79 6.94 -22.93
CA GLU A 397 12.69 6.83 -24.09
C GLU A 397 13.92 7.74 -23.96
N GLY A 398 14.57 7.72 -22.78
CA GLY A 398 15.76 8.54 -22.49
C GLY A 398 15.48 10.02 -22.28
N ASN A 399 14.22 10.45 -22.29
CA ASN A 399 13.83 11.85 -22.12
C ASN A 399 13.03 12.05 -20.84
N MET A 400 13.45 13.02 -20.03
CA MET A 400 12.72 13.43 -18.84
C MET A 400 11.38 14.06 -19.22
N LYS A 401 10.30 13.61 -18.56
CA LYS A 401 8.94 14.08 -18.78
C LYS A 401 8.48 14.85 -17.56
N ASN A 402 8.00 16.05 -17.79
CA ASN A 402 7.41 16.86 -16.73
C ASN A 402 5.96 16.47 -16.53
N MET A 403 5.47 16.65 -15.30
CA MET A 403 4.06 16.58 -15.01
C MET A 403 3.32 17.61 -15.87
N ALA A 404 2.16 17.27 -16.42
CA ALA A 404 1.37 18.22 -17.22
C ALA A 404 1.03 19.45 -16.38
N THR A 405 1.15 20.66 -16.94
CA THR A 405 0.80 21.93 -16.24
C THR A 405 -0.52 22.52 -16.71
N THR A 406 -1.05 22.00 -17.81
CA THR A 406 -2.35 22.36 -18.37
C THR A 406 -3.35 21.27 -18.09
N CYS A 407 -4.63 21.64 -18.04
CA CYS A 407 -5.71 20.70 -17.83
C CYS A 407 -5.73 19.63 -18.94
N PRO A 408 -5.45 18.35 -18.63
CA PRO A 408 -5.47 17.30 -19.64
C PRO A 408 -6.90 17.03 -20.10
N SER A 409 -7.11 16.56 -21.33
CA SER A 409 -8.43 16.17 -21.81
C SER A 409 -9.04 15.02 -21.00
N MET A 410 -10.35 14.82 -21.12
CA MET A 410 -11.02 13.69 -20.46
C MET A 410 -10.41 12.37 -20.94
N MET A 411 -10.24 11.41 -20.02
CA MET A 411 -9.59 10.12 -20.29
C MET A 411 -8.11 10.19 -20.69
N SER A 412 -7.47 11.36 -20.74
CA SER A 412 -6.05 11.48 -21.07
C SER A 412 -5.16 10.83 -19.98
N CYS A 413 -3.84 10.76 -20.24
CA CYS A 413 -2.85 10.26 -19.29
C CYS A 413 -3.10 8.81 -18.85
N GLY A 414 -3.81 8.05 -19.69
CA GLY A 414 -4.11 6.64 -19.48
C GLY A 414 -5.11 6.35 -18.37
N THR A 415 -5.86 7.34 -17.88
CA THR A 415 -6.77 7.21 -16.72
C THR A 415 -8.01 8.07 -16.89
N ALA A 416 -9.08 7.84 -16.12
CA ALA A 416 -10.29 8.68 -16.19
C ALA A 416 -10.12 10.04 -15.48
N GLY A 417 -9.62 10.02 -14.24
CA GLY A 417 -9.32 11.17 -13.41
C GLY A 417 -7.83 11.55 -13.47
N SER A 418 -7.41 12.17 -14.57
CA SER A 418 -6.04 12.68 -14.72
C SER A 418 -5.71 13.70 -13.63
N ILE A 419 -4.49 13.62 -13.09
CA ILE A 419 -3.98 14.58 -12.11
C ILE A 419 -2.81 15.34 -12.74
N TRP A 420 -2.93 16.67 -12.81
CA TRP A 420 -1.91 17.56 -13.38
C TRP A 420 -1.43 18.59 -12.35
N LEU A 421 -0.29 19.21 -12.61
CA LEU A 421 0.26 20.27 -11.78
C LEU A 421 -0.47 21.59 -12.09
N ASN A 422 -1.26 22.10 -11.16
CA ASN A 422 -1.99 23.35 -11.33
C ASN A 422 -1.10 24.55 -10.98
N GLY A 423 -0.07 24.76 -11.79
CA GLY A 423 0.93 25.81 -11.62
C GLY A 423 2.15 25.57 -12.49
N GLU A 424 3.18 26.39 -12.29
CA GLU A 424 4.44 26.27 -13.01
C GLU A 424 5.51 25.56 -12.17
N HIS A 425 6.40 24.84 -12.84
CA HIS A 425 7.54 24.19 -12.19
C HIS A 425 8.52 25.23 -11.63
N PRO A 426 9.20 24.95 -10.50
CA PRO A 426 10.19 25.86 -9.93
C PRO A 426 11.36 26.12 -10.90
N TYR A 427 11.73 27.39 -11.10
CA TYR A 427 12.84 27.76 -11.98
C TYR A 427 14.22 27.55 -11.34
N GLU A 428 14.39 27.93 -10.08
CA GLU A 428 15.67 27.83 -9.37
C GLU A 428 16.02 26.36 -9.07
N VAL A 429 17.23 25.94 -9.46
CA VAL A 429 17.78 24.61 -9.14
C VAL A 429 17.90 24.45 -7.63
N ASN A 430 17.64 23.25 -7.11
CA ASN A 430 17.63 22.92 -5.69
C ASN A 430 16.57 23.70 -4.88
N LYS A 431 15.57 24.26 -5.55
CA LYS A 431 14.38 24.81 -4.89
C LYS A 431 13.29 23.75 -4.83
N THR A 432 12.73 23.57 -3.64
CA THR A 432 11.49 22.83 -3.43
C THR A 432 10.36 23.82 -3.25
N VAL A 433 9.29 23.68 -4.02
CA VAL A 433 8.07 24.47 -3.89
C VAL A 433 6.88 23.55 -3.67
N THR A 434 5.87 24.04 -2.95
CA THR A 434 4.59 23.36 -2.84
C THR A 434 3.66 23.94 -3.90
N ILE A 435 3.10 23.09 -4.74
CA ILE A 435 2.16 23.46 -5.82
C ILE A 435 0.95 22.55 -5.72
N ASP A 436 -0.24 23.08 -5.99
CA ASP A 436 -1.43 22.25 -6.06
C ASP A 436 -1.38 21.33 -7.28
N ALA A 437 -1.50 20.03 -7.07
CA ALA A 437 -1.97 19.11 -8.08
C ALA A 437 -3.50 19.21 -8.17
N CYS A 438 -4.05 19.14 -9.37
CA CYS A 438 -5.48 19.09 -9.56
C CYS A 438 -5.92 17.82 -10.28
N ARG A 439 -7.00 17.21 -9.77
CA ARG A 439 -7.70 16.09 -10.41
C ARG A 439 -8.77 16.61 -11.37
N ARG A 440 -8.81 15.99 -12.55
CA ARG A 440 -9.82 16.27 -13.57
C ARG A 440 -11.20 15.75 -13.15
N GLY A 441 -12.21 16.58 -13.33
CA GLY A 441 -13.61 16.20 -13.26
C GLY A 441 -14.15 15.67 -14.58
N PHE A 442 -15.44 15.36 -14.59
CA PHE A 442 -16.16 14.96 -15.80
C PHE A 442 -16.71 16.16 -16.60
N SER A 443 -16.44 17.40 -16.18
CA SER A 443 -16.89 18.58 -16.90
C SER A 443 -16.21 18.70 -18.27
N THR A 444 -16.99 19.12 -19.25
CA THR A 444 -16.51 19.51 -20.59
C THR A 444 -16.04 20.96 -20.63
N ASP A 445 -16.32 21.76 -19.61
CA ASP A 445 -15.80 23.13 -19.47
C ASP A 445 -14.36 23.07 -18.95
N GLU A 446 -13.43 23.68 -19.70
CA GLU A 446 -12.02 23.77 -19.33
C GLU A 446 -11.81 24.65 -18.08
N ASN A 447 -12.72 25.59 -17.80
CA ASN A 447 -12.65 26.46 -16.63
C ASN A 447 -13.08 25.75 -15.33
N GLU A 448 -13.87 24.67 -15.44
CA GLU A 448 -14.34 23.86 -14.31
C GLU A 448 -13.71 22.46 -14.30
N CYS A 449 -12.64 22.25 -15.06
CA CYS A 449 -12.08 20.92 -15.21
C CYS A 449 -11.41 20.41 -13.91
N CYS A 450 -11.10 21.31 -12.98
CA CYS A 450 -10.44 21.03 -11.71
C CYS A 450 -11.45 20.82 -10.58
N VAL A 451 -11.71 19.57 -10.20
CA VAL A 451 -12.74 19.25 -9.18
C VAL A 451 -12.18 18.99 -7.80
N GLU A 452 -10.87 18.75 -7.69
CA GLU A 452 -10.21 18.47 -6.43
C GLU A 452 -8.74 18.90 -6.52
N LYS A 453 -8.31 19.79 -5.62
CA LYS A 453 -6.92 20.26 -5.52
C LYS A 453 -6.26 19.67 -4.29
N PHE A 454 -4.96 19.40 -4.37
CA PHE A 454 -4.15 19.07 -3.20
C PHE A 454 -2.70 19.46 -3.38
N PRO A 455 -2.01 19.90 -2.33
CA PRO A 455 -0.61 20.29 -2.43
C PRO A 455 0.30 19.07 -2.65
N ILE A 456 1.26 19.21 -3.57
CA ILE A 456 2.41 18.33 -3.74
C ILE A 456 3.70 19.16 -3.70
N GLN A 457 4.82 18.53 -3.32
CA GLN A 457 6.12 19.19 -3.37
C GLN A 457 6.80 18.90 -4.71
N VAL A 458 7.42 19.92 -5.31
CA VAL A 458 8.16 19.82 -6.56
C VAL A 458 9.56 20.38 -6.35
N ARG A 459 10.58 19.56 -6.61
CA ARG A 459 12.00 19.88 -6.53
C ARG A 459 12.57 20.05 -7.93
N ASN A 460 13.23 21.18 -8.20
CA ASN A 460 14.05 21.32 -9.39
C ASN A 460 15.43 20.66 -9.15
N CYS A 461 15.71 19.57 -9.85
CA CYS A 461 16.98 18.83 -9.76
C CYS A 461 18.00 19.24 -10.84
N GLY A 462 17.75 20.35 -11.53
CA GLY A 462 18.58 20.86 -12.64
C GLY A 462 18.19 20.24 -13.98
N THR A 463 18.30 18.92 -14.11
CA THR A 463 18.05 18.20 -15.37
C THR A 463 16.67 17.55 -15.45
N PHE A 464 15.98 17.44 -14.32
CA PHE A 464 14.63 16.91 -14.21
C PHE A 464 13.93 17.52 -12.99
N TYR A 465 12.64 17.25 -12.85
CA TYR A 465 11.87 17.58 -11.66
C TYR A 465 11.56 16.32 -10.87
N ALA A 466 11.76 16.37 -9.55
CA ALA A 466 11.26 15.36 -8.64
C ALA A 466 9.96 15.84 -7.99
N TYR A 467 8.95 14.97 -7.96
CA TYR A 467 7.62 15.25 -7.45
C TYR A 467 7.37 14.36 -6.24
N TYR A 468 6.98 14.94 -5.11
CA TYR A 468 6.59 14.17 -3.95
C TYR A 468 5.13 13.77 -4.09
N LEU A 469 4.92 12.58 -4.64
CA LEU A 469 3.61 12.04 -4.98
C LEU A 469 3.10 11.12 -3.88
N ARG A 470 1.81 10.82 -3.93
CA ARG A 470 1.12 9.89 -3.05
C ARG A 470 0.06 9.12 -3.82
N TYR A 471 -0.43 8.04 -3.25
CA TYR A 471 -1.56 7.33 -3.83
C TYR A 471 -2.81 8.19 -4.02
N THR A 472 -3.67 7.73 -4.92
CA THR A 472 -4.96 8.33 -5.23
C THR A 472 -6.12 7.64 -4.48
N SER A 473 -7.25 8.32 -4.37
CA SER A 473 -8.43 7.82 -3.63
C SER A 473 -9.08 6.63 -4.33
N THR A 474 -9.12 6.65 -5.67
CA THR A 474 -9.71 5.62 -6.53
C THR A 474 -8.77 5.22 -7.69
N CYS A 475 -8.98 4.03 -8.27
CA CYS A 475 -8.02 3.42 -9.20
C CYS A 475 -8.12 3.97 -10.63
N ASP A 476 -9.18 4.70 -10.91
CA ASP A 476 -9.41 5.49 -12.12
C ASP A 476 -8.68 6.85 -12.08
N GLN A 477 -7.79 7.09 -11.11
CA GLN A 477 -7.00 8.32 -10.97
C GLN A 477 -5.50 8.05 -11.07
N ALA A 478 -4.80 8.91 -11.81
CA ALA A 478 -3.34 8.83 -11.98
C ALA A 478 -2.70 10.18 -12.35
N TYR A 479 -1.45 10.37 -11.96
CA TYR A 479 -0.63 11.54 -12.29
C TYR A 479 -0.19 11.51 -13.76
N CYS A 480 -0.32 12.66 -14.41
CA CYS A 480 -0.08 12.84 -15.83
C CYS A 480 1.32 13.39 -16.12
N PHE A 481 2.08 12.71 -16.99
CA PHE A 481 3.46 13.05 -17.30
C PHE A 481 3.73 13.03 -18.81
N GLY A 482 4.19 14.17 -19.34
CA GLY A 482 4.54 14.33 -20.74
C GLY A 482 3.34 14.45 -21.68
N SER A 483 3.64 14.64 -22.96
CA SER A 483 2.67 14.83 -24.05
C SER A 483 2.69 13.72 -25.11
N HIS A 484 3.36 12.60 -24.82
CA HIS A 484 3.46 11.47 -25.75
C HIS A 484 2.13 10.70 -25.86
N ASN A 485 1.99 10.01 -26.98
CA ASN A 485 0.87 9.11 -27.24
C ASN A 485 1.15 7.71 -26.68
N CYS A 486 0.10 6.93 -26.50
CA CYS A 486 0.22 5.56 -26.02
C CYS A 486 0.86 4.64 -27.05
N PRO A 487 1.62 3.62 -26.60
CA PRO A 487 2.17 2.62 -27.51
C PRO A 487 1.02 1.92 -28.23
N VAL A 488 0.99 2.06 -29.55
CA VAL A 488 0.00 1.40 -30.41
C VAL A 488 0.22 -0.11 -30.31
N PRO A 489 -0.81 -0.93 -30.08
CA PRO A 489 -0.67 -2.38 -30.15
C PRO A 489 -0.21 -2.74 -31.57
N THR A 490 1.00 -3.27 -31.71
CA THR A 490 1.42 -3.87 -32.98
C THR A 490 0.54 -5.10 -33.23
N THR A 491 -0.42 -4.96 -34.14
CA THR A 491 -1.04 -6.11 -34.78
C THR A 491 0.03 -6.81 -35.58
N GLN A 492 0.57 -7.90 -35.05
CA GLN A 492 1.28 -8.87 -35.88
C GLN A 492 0.26 -9.53 -36.82
N ASN A 493 -0.04 -8.85 -37.91
CA ASN A 493 -0.45 -9.48 -39.15
C ASN A 493 0.65 -9.19 -40.17
N GLY A 494 1.64 -10.08 -40.20
CA GLY A 494 2.54 -10.21 -41.34
C GLY A 494 1.74 -10.69 -42.54
N ALA A 495 1.07 -9.76 -43.23
CA ALA A 495 0.70 -9.93 -44.62
C ALA A 495 1.76 -9.17 -45.43
N ALA A 496 2.74 -9.92 -45.93
CA ALA A 496 3.68 -9.43 -46.93
C ALA A 496 2.88 -8.94 -48.14
N ASN A 497 2.69 -7.63 -48.25
CA ASN A 497 2.11 -7.02 -49.44
C ASN A 497 3.25 -6.76 -50.41
N THR A 498 3.72 -7.81 -51.08
CA THR A 498 4.64 -7.70 -52.21
C THR A 498 3.92 -6.99 -53.35
N THR A 499 4.18 -5.69 -53.49
CA THR A 499 3.83 -4.94 -54.69
C THR A 499 4.77 -5.38 -55.82
N PRO A 500 4.28 -5.86 -56.99
CA PRO A 500 5.17 -6.15 -58.10
C PRO A 500 5.66 -4.83 -58.72
N LEU A 501 6.98 -4.66 -58.78
CA LEU A 501 7.64 -3.65 -59.59
C LEU A 501 7.23 -3.85 -61.06
N ARG A 502 6.45 -2.90 -61.60
CA ARG A 502 6.16 -2.85 -63.03
C ARG A 502 7.27 -2.06 -63.73
N MET A 503 8.18 -2.79 -64.36
CA MET A 503 9.14 -2.25 -65.32
C MET A 503 8.40 -1.61 -66.50
N THR A 504 8.73 -0.36 -66.82
CA THR A 504 8.40 0.28 -68.10
C THR A 504 9.37 -0.21 -69.18
N PRO A 505 8.90 -0.59 -70.38
CA PRO A 505 9.79 -0.82 -71.52
C PRO A 505 10.22 0.51 -72.13
N ALA A 506 11.49 0.57 -72.53
CA ALA A 506 12.05 1.63 -73.34
C ALA A 506 11.48 1.61 -74.76
N THR A 507 10.99 2.76 -75.22
CA THR A 507 11.19 3.35 -76.57
C THR A 507 10.94 4.84 -76.47
#